data_AF-A0A0G0L4V2-F1
#
_entry.id   AF-A0A0G0L4V2-F1
#
_cell.length_a   1.000
_cell.length_b   1.000
_cell.length_c   1.000
_cell.angle_alpha   90.00
_cell.angle_beta   90.00
_cell.angle_gamma   90.00
#
_symmetry.space_group_name_H-M   'P 1'
#
loop_
_entity.id
_entity.type
_entity.pdbx_description
1 polymer ?
#
loop_
_entity_poly.entity_id
_entity_poly.type
_entity_poly.pdbx_seq_one_letter_code
_entity_poly.pdbx_strand_id
1 'polypeptide(L)'
;MSNENKVKEKFLGSLKSPKVTGKNAVDPKKISMPMHDPEAVIQVFCTGCGKYSRINQKGATNLAQMANVELPSDTDGFYFETSRCILCDDDFREVNLQKAR
;
A
#
# COMPACT_ATOMS: atom_id res chain seq x y z
N MET A 1 -21.86 17.16 11.31
CA MET A 1 -22.12 16.06 10.34
C MET A 1 -23.19 16.52 9.37
N SER A 2 -22.87 16.59 8.07
CA SER A 2 -23.83 16.98 7.03
C SER A 2 -24.90 15.89 6.81
N ASN A 3 -26.05 16.28 6.27
CA ASN A 3 -27.17 15.37 5.97
C ASN A 3 -26.78 14.26 4.96
N GLU A 4 -25.81 14.54 4.07
CA GLU A 4 -25.33 13.59 3.06
C GLU A 4 -24.63 12.37 3.68
N ASN A 5 -23.88 12.55 4.77
CA ASN A 5 -23.17 11.46 5.43
C ASN A 5 -24.14 10.46 6.08
N LYS A 6 -25.28 10.94 6.62
CA LYS A 6 -26.31 10.08 7.22
C LYS A 6 -27.05 9.22 6.18
N VAL A 7 -27.26 9.75 4.97
CA VAL A 7 -27.89 8.99 3.88
C VAL A 7 -26.94 7.88 3.39
N LYS A 8 -25.65 8.19 3.19
CA LYS A 8 -24.65 7.19 2.77
C LYS A 8 -24.48 6.06 3.79
N GLU A 9 -24.45 6.37 5.09
CA GLU A 9 -24.38 5.36 6.16
C GLU A 9 -25.59 4.42 6.18
N LYS A 10 -26.79 4.91 5.84
CA LYS A 10 -28.02 4.11 5.79
C LYS A 10 -27.99 3.05 4.69
N PHE A 11 -27.28 3.30 3.58
CA PHE A 11 -27.21 2.40 2.44
C PHE A 11 -25.95 1.53 2.44
N LEU A 12 -24.81 2.02 2.96
CA LEU A 12 -23.51 1.35 2.89
C LEU A 12 -23.01 0.82 4.24
N GLY A 13 -23.73 1.10 5.33
CA GLY A 13 -23.21 0.93 6.70
C GLY A 13 -22.17 2.00 7.06
N SER A 14 -21.61 1.94 8.28
CA SER A 14 -20.53 2.88 8.65
C SER A 14 -19.22 2.43 7.98
N LEU A 15 -18.77 3.18 6.98
CA LEU A 15 -17.43 3.04 6.42
C LEU A 15 -16.41 3.53 7.46
N LYS A 16 -15.76 2.60 8.15
CA LYS A 16 -14.66 2.93 9.08
C LYS A 16 -13.34 2.81 8.35
N SER A 17 -12.51 3.85 8.44
CA SER A 17 -11.13 3.79 7.97
C SER A 17 -10.37 2.65 8.67
N PRO A 18 -9.35 2.08 8.01
CA PRO A 18 -8.50 1.07 8.62
C PRO A 18 -7.91 1.58 9.94
N LYS A 19 -7.90 0.72 10.95
CA LYS A 19 -7.20 1.04 12.21
C LYS A 19 -5.70 1.04 11.94
N VAL A 20 -5.06 2.19 12.13
CA VAL A 20 -3.61 2.31 11.97
C VAL A 20 -2.93 2.10 13.31
N THR A 21 -2.17 1.00 13.41
CA THR A 21 -1.45 0.59 14.62
C THR A 21 0.05 0.83 14.54
N GLY A 22 0.63 0.86 13.34
CA GLY A 22 2.07 1.01 13.12
C GLY A 22 2.91 -0.18 13.61
N LYS A 23 2.25 -1.31 13.91
CA LYS A 23 2.88 -2.49 14.53
C LYS A 23 2.79 -3.74 13.65
N ASN A 24 2.46 -3.57 12.37
CA ASN A 24 2.33 -4.70 11.46
C ASN A 24 3.68 -4.98 10.82
N ALA A 25 4.09 -6.24 10.86
CA ALA A 25 5.27 -6.75 10.17
C ALA A 25 4.88 -7.36 8.83
N VAL A 26 5.80 -7.30 7.86
CA VAL A 26 5.64 -7.99 6.59
C VAL A 26 5.58 -9.50 6.81
N ASP A 27 4.74 -10.18 6.05
CA ASP A 27 4.64 -11.63 5.95
C ASP A 27 5.41 -12.05 4.69
N PRO A 28 6.60 -12.66 4.83
CA PRO A 28 7.44 -13.03 3.70
C PRO A 28 6.71 -13.95 2.72
N LYS A 29 5.76 -14.77 3.19
CA LYS A 29 5.00 -15.65 2.30
C LYS A 29 4.09 -14.88 1.36
N LYS A 30 3.53 -13.74 1.82
CA LYS A 30 2.62 -12.91 1.01
C LYS A 30 3.38 -12.04 0.02
N ILE A 31 4.51 -11.48 0.46
CA ILE A 31 5.30 -10.59 -0.40
C ILE A 31 5.92 -11.34 -1.58
N SER A 32 6.26 -12.62 -1.38
CA SER A 32 6.79 -13.49 -2.42
C SER A 32 5.72 -14.21 -3.24
N MET A 33 4.43 -13.94 -3.03
CA MET A 33 3.39 -14.56 -3.86
C MET A 33 3.43 -13.97 -5.27
N PRO A 34 3.29 -14.82 -6.32
CA PRO A 34 3.15 -14.36 -7.68
C PRO A 34 2.03 -13.32 -7.82
N MET A 35 2.32 -12.25 -8.56
CA MET A 35 1.31 -11.27 -8.90
C MET A 35 0.47 -11.84 -10.07
N HIS A 36 -0.83 -12.00 -9.84
CA HIS A 36 -1.78 -12.45 -10.87
C HIS A 36 -2.38 -11.28 -11.67
N ASP A 37 -2.07 -10.05 -11.28
CA ASP A 37 -2.53 -8.84 -11.96
C ASP A 37 -1.50 -8.46 -13.03
N PRO A 38 -1.86 -8.48 -14.32
CA PRO A 38 -0.91 -8.23 -15.41
C PRO A 38 -0.37 -6.79 -15.44
N GLU A 39 -1.03 -5.84 -14.79
CA GLU A 39 -0.57 -4.46 -14.72
C GLU A 39 0.30 -4.18 -13.48
N ALA A 40 0.26 -5.07 -12.49
CA ALA A 40 1.03 -4.93 -11.27
C ALA A 40 2.50 -5.33 -11.48
N VAL A 41 3.41 -4.43 -11.12
CA VAL A 41 4.86 -4.67 -11.23
C VAL A 41 5.51 -4.89 -9.87
N ILE A 42 4.93 -4.35 -8.80
CA ILE A 42 5.51 -4.47 -7.45
C ILE A 42 4.44 -4.43 -6.37
N GLN A 43 4.73 -5.08 -5.23
CA GLN A 43 3.87 -5.04 -4.05
C GLN A 43 4.27 -3.89 -3.11
N VAL A 44 3.29 -3.41 -2.35
CA VAL A 44 3.45 -2.41 -1.30
C VAL A 44 2.87 -2.95 0.00
N PHE A 45 3.62 -2.88 1.09
CA PHE A 45 3.17 -3.22 2.43
C PHE A 45 3.06 -1.96 3.30
N CYS A 46 1.93 -1.83 4.01
CA CYS A 46 1.70 -0.76 4.97
C CYS A 46 1.90 -1.28 6.41
N THR A 47 2.96 -0.86 7.09
CA THR A 47 3.19 -1.20 8.51
C THR A 47 2.12 -0.58 9.42
N GLY A 48 1.46 0.48 8.95
CA GLY A 48 0.34 1.16 9.60
C GLY A 48 -0.89 0.27 9.79
N CYS A 49 -1.48 -0.24 8.70
CA CYS A 49 -2.72 -1.02 8.73
C CYS A 49 -2.56 -2.50 8.38
N GLY A 50 -1.35 -2.94 8.02
CA GLY A 50 -1.03 -4.33 7.69
C GLY A 50 -1.55 -4.79 6.32
N LYS A 51 -1.97 -3.85 5.46
CA LYS A 51 -2.50 -4.17 4.12
C LYS A 51 -1.38 -4.26 3.09
N TYR A 52 -1.62 -5.13 2.11
CA TYR A 52 -0.82 -5.29 0.92
C TYR A 52 -1.59 -4.67 -0.24
N SER A 53 -0.88 -3.90 -1.06
CA SER A 53 -1.40 -3.34 -2.29
C SER A 53 -0.45 -3.72 -3.42
N ARG A 54 -0.99 -3.79 -4.63
CA ARG A 54 -0.21 -4.02 -5.85
C ARG A 54 -0.32 -2.78 -6.69
N ILE A 55 0.80 -2.35 -7.26
CA ILE A 55 0.85 -1.10 -8.03
C ILE A 55 1.48 -1.35 -9.38
N ASN A 56 1.05 -0.56 -10.35
CA ASN A 56 1.59 -0.57 -11.70
C ASN A 56 2.90 0.24 -11.80
N GLN A 57 3.50 0.24 -12.98
CA GLN A 57 4.77 0.91 -13.26
C GLN A 57 4.77 2.40 -12.88
N LYS A 58 3.67 3.10 -13.13
CA LYS A 58 3.53 4.51 -12.78
C LYS A 58 3.54 4.70 -11.26
N GLY A 59 2.76 3.89 -10.53
CA GLY A 59 2.76 3.89 -9.07
C GLY A 59 4.15 3.58 -8.50
N ALA A 60 4.83 2.56 -9.05
CA ALA A 60 6.16 2.15 -8.61
C ALA A 60 7.20 3.27 -8.81
N THR A 61 7.14 3.97 -9.94
CA THR A 61 8.03 5.11 -10.25
C THR A 61 7.81 6.25 -9.26
N ASN A 62 6.55 6.58 -8.95
CA ASN A 62 6.23 7.62 -7.97
C ASN A 62 6.74 7.26 -6.57
N LEU A 63 6.56 6.01 -6.13
CA LEU A 63 7.05 5.56 -4.83
C LEU A 63 8.58 5.54 -4.76
N ALA A 64 9.27 5.17 -5.84
CA ALA A 64 10.73 5.25 -5.91
C ALA A 64 11.23 6.69 -5.75
N GLN A 65 10.57 7.65 -6.41
CA GLN A 65 10.86 9.07 -6.24
C GLN A 65 10.63 9.55 -4.80
N MET A 66 9.53 9.14 -4.17
CA MET A 66 9.25 9.47 -2.76
C MET A 66 10.28 8.88 -1.80
N ALA A 67 10.79 7.69 -2.10
CA ALA A 67 11.85 7.03 -1.34
C ALA A 67 13.26 7.56 -1.68
N ASN A 68 13.39 8.46 -2.66
CA ASN A 68 14.67 8.94 -3.19
C ASN A 68 15.61 7.80 -3.60
N VAL A 69 15.06 6.79 -4.29
CA VAL A 69 15.80 5.64 -4.84
C VAL A 69 15.49 5.46 -6.31
N GLU A 70 16.39 4.80 -7.04
CA GLU A 70 16.09 4.34 -8.39
C GLU A 70 15.24 3.07 -8.33
N LEU A 71 14.21 3.00 -9.17
CA LEU A 71 13.42 1.78 -9.34
C LEU A 71 14.25 0.77 -10.15
N PRO A 72 14.49 -0.44 -9.63
CA PRO A 72 15.19 -1.49 -10.38
C PRO A 72 14.49 -1.81 -11.71
N SER A 73 15.28 -2.16 -12.73
CA SER A 73 14.75 -2.61 -14.02
C SER A 73 13.97 -3.92 -13.92
N ASP A 74 14.35 -4.76 -12.95
CA ASP A 74 13.62 -5.96 -12.54
C ASP A 74 13.17 -5.79 -11.09
N THR A 75 11.86 -5.79 -10.90
CA THR A 75 11.21 -5.56 -9.61
C THR A 75 10.93 -6.87 -8.87
N ASP A 76 11.25 -8.02 -9.46
CA ASP A 76 11.09 -9.31 -8.81
C ASP A 76 11.95 -9.41 -7.54
N GLY A 77 11.35 -9.95 -6.48
CA GLY A 77 11.98 -9.99 -5.16
C GLY A 77 12.14 -8.63 -4.45
N PHE A 78 11.53 -7.55 -4.95
CA PHE A 78 11.46 -6.26 -4.25
C PHE A 78 10.03 -5.90 -3.84
N TYR A 79 9.91 -5.05 -2.83
CA TYR A 79 8.63 -4.47 -2.42
C TYR A 79 8.83 -3.09 -1.80
N PHE A 80 7.78 -2.25 -1.82
CA PHE A 80 7.79 -1.02 -1.05
C PHE A 80 7.19 -1.24 0.33
N GLU A 81 7.85 -0.71 1.35
CA GLU A 81 7.31 -0.59 2.71
C GLU A 81 6.94 0.85 2.99
N THR A 82 5.78 1.07 3.62
CA THR A 82 5.24 2.39 3.93
C THR A 82 4.66 2.42 5.34
N SER A 83 4.70 3.55 6.04
CA SER A 83 4.04 3.69 7.34
C SER A 83 2.56 4.03 7.22
N ARG A 84 2.17 4.71 6.13
CA ARG A 84 0.79 4.98 5.74
C ARG A 84 0.65 4.71 4.25
N CYS A 85 -0.46 4.07 3.87
CA CYS A 85 -0.88 3.94 2.47
C CYS A 85 -2.12 4.80 2.19
N ILE A 86 -2.56 4.84 0.93
CA ILE A 86 -3.77 5.56 0.47
C ILE A 86 -5.08 5.16 1.17
N LEU A 87 -5.10 4.04 1.89
CA LEU A 87 -6.24 3.63 2.71
C LEU A 87 -6.18 4.20 4.13
N CYS A 88 -4.97 4.55 4.59
CA CYS A 88 -4.69 5.05 5.93
C CYS A 88 -4.66 6.57 6.01
N ASP A 89 -4.34 7.23 4.90
CA ASP A 89 -4.14 8.66 4.74
C ASP A 89 -4.35 9.02 3.26
N ASP A 90 -4.34 10.30 2.92
CA ASP A 90 -4.56 10.77 1.53
C ASP A 90 -3.41 10.40 0.58
N ASP A 91 -2.23 10.05 1.12
CA ASP A 91 -1.05 9.66 0.35
C ASP A 91 -0.16 8.65 1.12
N PHE A 92 0.85 8.12 0.46
CA PHE A 92 1.87 7.27 1.07
C PHE A 92 2.82 8.09 1.96
N ARG A 93 3.26 7.51 3.08
CA ARG A 93 4.28 8.11 3.96
C ARG A 93 5.40 7.13 4.29
N GLU A 94 6.60 7.70 4.48
CA GLU A 94 7.82 6.99 4.87
C GLU A 94 8.06 5.75 4.00
N VAL A 95 8.12 6.00 2.69
CA VAL A 95 8.26 4.97 1.67
C VAL A 95 9.71 4.51 1.61
N ASN A 96 9.92 3.19 1.65
CA ASN A 96 11.23 2.58 1.52
C ASN A 96 11.15 1.38 0.57
N LEU A 97 12.10 1.25 -0.34
CA LEU A 97 12.24 0.05 -1.16
C LEU A 97 13.00 -1.03 -0.37
N GLN A 98 12.43 -2.23 -0.32
CA GLN A 98 12.96 -3.37 0.42
C GLN A 98 13.14 -4.56 -0.50
N LYS A 99 14.06 -5.45 -0.14
CA LYS A 99 14.25 -6.74 -0.81
C LYS A 99 13.56 -7.84 -0.01
N ALA A 100 12.70 -8.62 -0.65
CA ALA A 100 12.11 -9.82 -0.07
C ALA A 100 13.25 -10.80 0.23
N ARG A 101 13.40 -11.18 1.50
CA ARG A 101 14.40 -12.15 1.97
C ARG A 101 13.84 -13.56 1.95
#